data_AF-A0A7X3YUA2-F1
#
_entry.id   AF-A0A7X3YUA2-F1
#
_cell.length_a   1.000
_cell.length_b   1.000
_cell.length_c   1.000
_cell.angle_alpha   90.00
_cell.angle_beta   90.00
_cell.angle_gamma   90.00
#
_symmetry.space_group_name_H-M   'P 1'
#
loop_
_entity.id
_entity.type
_entity.pdbx_description
1 polymer ?
#
loop_
_entity_poly.entity_id
_entity_poly.type
_entity_poly.pdbx_seq_one_letter_code
_entity_poly.pdbx_strand_id
1 'polypeptide(L)'
;MSDSTRGVVLVGHGGIPKDYPGDLVTKLKRLEAQRRAAGAPMSHEEHELDQKIRRWPRTPETDPYQAGLELLATRLKPLLHGARFSTAYNEFCTPTLGEAIEQQIADGAKEITVISTMFTPGGSHSEYEIPEEMAELRQKYPGVTLTYAWPFDLDKVAEMLCEHLEQFQDNPVG
;
A
#
# COMPACT_ATOMS: atom_id res chain seq x y z
N MET A 1 6.64 -5.53 26.41
CA MET A 1 6.27 -5.50 24.98
C MET A 1 7.49 -5.94 24.22
N SER A 2 7.41 -6.95 23.35
CA SER A 2 8.60 -7.42 22.65
C SER A 2 9.11 -6.32 21.72
N ASP A 3 10.36 -5.92 21.91
CA ASP A 3 11.12 -5.13 20.93
C ASP A 3 11.46 -6.02 19.73
N SER A 4 10.41 -6.45 19.03
CA SER A 4 10.58 -7.16 17.78
C SER A 4 11.26 -6.23 16.79
N THR A 5 12.47 -6.61 16.37
CA THR A 5 13.21 -5.95 15.30
C THR A 5 12.64 -6.26 13.92
N ARG A 6 11.64 -7.16 13.84
CA ARG A 6 10.97 -7.56 12.62
C ARG A 6 9.72 -6.71 12.40
N GLY A 7 9.61 -6.17 11.20
CA GLY A 7 8.50 -5.36 10.71
C GLY A 7 7.87 -5.95 9.46
N VAL A 8 6.58 -5.72 9.29
CA VAL A 8 5.83 -6.04 8.07
C VAL A 8 5.05 -4.81 7.64
N VAL A 9 5.10 -4.47 6.37
CA VAL A 9 4.29 -3.40 5.76
C VAL A 9 3.36 -4.02 4.73
N LEU A 10 2.04 -3.89 4.95
CA LEU A 10 1.02 -4.29 3.98
C LEU A 10 0.70 -3.11 3.07
N VAL A 11 1.00 -3.24 1.78
CA VAL A 11 0.76 -2.21 0.76
C VAL A 11 -0.52 -2.52 0.00
N GLY A 12 -1.37 -1.51 -0.16
CA GLY A 12 -2.54 -1.58 -1.03
C GLY A 12 -2.70 -0.33 -1.88
N HIS A 13 -3.72 -0.34 -2.74
CA HIS A 13 -4.17 0.87 -3.40
C HIS A 13 -4.82 1.82 -2.38
N GLY A 14 -4.64 3.12 -2.57
CA GLY A 14 -5.49 4.11 -1.91
C GLY A 14 -6.61 4.56 -2.84
N GLY A 15 -7.71 4.99 -2.22
CA GLY A 15 -8.86 5.53 -2.92
C GLY A 15 -8.85 7.06 -2.92
N ILE A 16 -9.51 7.63 -3.93
CA ILE A 16 -9.99 9.02 -3.84
C ILE A 16 -11.27 8.98 -2.99
N PRO A 17 -11.33 9.68 -1.84
CA PRO A 17 -12.55 9.74 -1.05
C PRO A 17 -13.72 10.32 -1.86
N LYS A 18 -14.92 9.74 -1.73
CA LYS A 18 -16.10 10.12 -2.53
C LYS A 18 -16.54 11.58 -2.34
N ASP A 19 -16.22 12.15 -1.18
CA ASP A 19 -16.52 13.52 -0.79
C ASP A 19 -15.36 14.49 -1.10
N TYR A 20 -14.27 14.02 -1.70
CA TYR A 20 -13.15 14.86 -2.10
C TYR A 20 -13.53 15.75 -3.30
N PRO A 21 -13.17 17.06 -3.31
CA PRO A 21 -13.58 17.97 -4.39
C PRO A 21 -13.07 17.54 -5.78
N GLY A 22 -14.00 17.29 -6.72
CA GLY A 22 -13.67 16.76 -8.05
C GLY A 22 -12.85 17.69 -8.94
N ASP A 23 -12.95 19.00 -8.74
CA ASP A 23 -12.12 20.00 -9.41
C ASP A 23 -10.64 19.88 -9.00
N LEU A 24 -10.36 19.58 -7.73
CA LEU A 24 -9.01 19.31 -7.24
C LEU A 24 -8.44 18.00 -7.80
N VAL A 25 -9.27 16.96 -7.94
CA VAL A 25 -8.85 15.71 -8.61
C VAL A 25 -8.47 15.98 -10.05
N THR A 26 -9.32 16.69 -10.78
CA THR A 26 -9.08 17.02 -12.19
C THR A 26 -7.79 17.83 -12.34
N LYS A 27 -7.56 18.80 -11.44
CA LYS A 27 -6.34 19.59 -11.42
C LYS A 27 -5.10 18.73 -11.15
N LEU A 28 -5.15 17.83 -10.16
CA LEU A 28 -4.06 16.90 -9.84
C LEU A 28 -3.74 15.99 -11.03
N LYS A 29 -4.75 15.34 -11.62
CA LYS A 29 -4.58 14.46 -12.79
C LYS A 29 -3.99 15.17 -14.00
N ARG A 30 -4.37 16.44 -14.22
CA ARG A 30 -3.78 17.25 -15.28
C ARG A 30 -2.28 17.50 -15.04
N LEU A 31 -1.88 17.81 -13.80
CA LEU A 31 -0.47 18.01 -13.45
C LEU A 31 0.33 16.71 -13.58
N GLU A 32 -0.19 15.58 -13.08
CA GLU A 32 0.43 14.25 -13.25
C GLU A 32 0.67 13.93 -14.74
N ALA A 33 -0.34 14.17 -15.59
CA ALA A 33 -0.22 13.92 -17.03
C ALA A 33 0.83 14.83 -17.69
N GLN A 34 0.85 16.12 -17.35
CA GLN A 34 1.85 17.08 -17.85
C GLN A 34 3.26 16.67 -17.44
N ARG A 35 3.43 16.27 -16.19
CA ARG A 35 4.72 15.80 -15.67
C ARG A 35 5.21 14.56 -16.41
N ARG A 36 4.36 13.54 -16.54
CA ARG A 36 4.71 12.29 -17.26
C ARG A 36 5.07 12.58 -18.71
N ALA A 37 4.32 13.44 -19.39
CA ALA A 37 4.61 13.84 -20.78
C ALA A 37 5.95 14.59 -20.91
N ALA A 38 6.32 15.38 -19.91
CA ALA A 38 7.56 16.17 -19.90
C ALA A 38 8.78 15.41 -19.35
N GLY A 39 8.61 14.26 -18.69
CA GLY A 39 9.68 13.59 -17.94
C GLY A 39 10.24 14.45 -16.80
N ALA A 40 9.42 15.34 -16.25
CA ALA A 40 9.83 16.32 -15.25
C ALA A 40 9.65 15.78 -13.81
N PRO A 41 10.31 16.39 -12.81
CA PRO A 41 9.99 16.12 -11.40
C PRO A 41 8.59 16.65 -11.03
N MET A 42 8.06 16.16 -9.90
CA MET A 42 6.81 16.64 -9.31
C MET A 42 6.91 18.13 -8.97
N SER A 43 5.94 18.91 -9.45
CA SER A 43 5.87 20.34 -9.13
C SER A 43 5.41 20.55 -7.68
N HIS A 44 5.72 21.72 -7.10
CA HIS A 44 5.25 22.05 -5.75
C HIS A 44 3.72 22.01 -5.64
N GLU A 45 3.01 22.55 -6.62
CA GLU A 45 1.54 22.55 -6.66
C GLU A 45 0.96 21.13 -6.77
N GLU A 46 1.58 20.27 -7.59
CA GLU A 46 1.20 18.84 -7.68
C GLU A 46 1.40 18.14 -6.33
N HIS A 47 2.55 18.38 -5.68
CA HIS A 47 2.85 17.83 -4.38
C HIS A 47 1.83 18.31 -3.32
N GLU A 48 1.48 19.58 -3.27
CA GLU A 48 0.45 20.09 -2.34
C GLU A 48 -0.92 19.42 -2.56
N LEU A 49 -1.33 19.22 -3.81
CA LEU A 49 -2.59 18.56 -4.14
C LEU A 49 -2.56 17.07 -3.79
N ASP A 50 -1.46 16.37 -4.07
CA ASP A 50 -1.24 14.98 -3.67
C ASP A 50 -1.29 14.82 -2.14
N GLN A 51 -0.60 15.68 -1.40
CA GLN A 51 -0.60 15.64 0.05
C GLN A 51 -2.00 15.95 0.62
N LYS A 52 -2.74 16.86 0.00
CA LYS A 52 -4.11 17.19 0.41
C LYS A 52 -5.06 16.01 0.22
N ILE A 53 -5.03 15.34 -0.93
CA ILE A 53 -5.89 14.17 -1.15
C ILE A 53 -5.49 13.02 -0.23
N ARG A 54 -4.19 12.76 -0.05
CA ARG A 54 -3.68 11.70 0.85
C ARG A 54 -4.10 11.87 2.29
N ARG A 55 -4.18 13.11 2.80
CA ARG A 55 -4.57 13.41 4.19
C ARG A 55 -6.04 13.80 4.36
N TRP A 56 -6.87 13.68 3.33
CA TRP A 56 -8.30 13.99 3.44
C TRP A 56 -8.98 13.13 4.53
N PRO A 57 -9.92 13.65 5.33
CA PRO A 57 -10.66 12.84 6.28
C PRO A 57 -11.36 11.65 5.60
N ARG A 58 -11.34 10.48 6.24
CA ARG A 58 -11.91 9.25 5.68
C ARG A 58 -12.82 8.55 6.66
N THR A 59 -13.83 7.91 6.11
CA THR A 59 -14.74 6.97 6.77
C THR A 59 -14.95 5.76 5.84
N PRO A 60 -15.44 4.61 6.33
CA PRO A 60 -15.77 3.48 5.47
C PRO A 60 -16.74 3.80 4.31
N GLU A 61 -17.61 4.80 4.49
CA GLU A 61 -18.56 5.24 3.47
C GLU A 61 -17.89 6.06 2.37
N THR A 62 -16.96 6.95 2.76
CA THR A 62 -16.27 7.88 1.86
C THR A 62 -15.06 7.23 1.18
N ASP A 63 -14.35 6.32 1.84
CA ASP A 63 -13.22 5.56 1.30
C ASP A 63 -13.31 4.07 1.68
N PRO A 64 -14.15 3.28 0.98
CA PRO A 64 -14.28 1.85 1.24
C PRO A 64 -13.03 1.05 0.87
N TYR A 65 -12.15 1.57 0.00
CA TYR A 65 -10.90 0.92 -0.35
C TYR A 65 -9.93 0.91 0.84
N GLN A 66 -9.73 2.07 1.47
CA GLN A 66 -8.93 2.15 2.69
C GLN A 66 -9.53 1.27 3.80
N ALA A 67 -10.85 1.38 4.04
CA ALA A 67 -11.50 0.60 5.08
C ALA A 67 -11.37 -0.92 4.85
N GLY A 68 -11.45 -1.38 3.61
CA GLY A 68 -11.24 -2.78 3.24
C GLY A 68 -9.81 -3.26 3.53
N LEU A 69 -8.80 -2.45 3.16
CA LEU A 69 -7.40 -2.77 3.45
C LEU A 69 -7.12 -2.81 4.96
N GLU A 70 -7.63 -1.84 5.71
CA GLU A 70 -7.47 -1.79 7.18
C GLU A 70 -8.18 -2.96 7.89
N LEU A 71 -9.31 -3.43 7.34
CA LEU A 71 -9.96 -4.63 7.83
C LEU A 71 -9.11 -5.89 7.59
N LEU A 72 -8.54 -6.05 6.39
CA LEU A 72 -7.60 -7.12 6.10
C LEU A 72 -6.37 -7.02 7.01
N ALA A 73 -5.82 -5.82 7.19
CA ALA A 73 -4.69 -5.54 8.07
C ALA A 73 -4.98 -5.98 9.52
N THR A 74 -6.19 -5.71 10.02
CA THR A 74 -6.65 -6.14 11.34
C THR A 74 -6.72 -7.67 11.46
N ARG A 75 -7.04 -8.39 10.39
CA ARG A 75 -7.06 -9.86 10.36
C ARG A 75 -5.68 -10.47 10.19
N LEU A 76 -4.78 -9.81 9.46
CA LEU A 76 -3.42 -10.27 9.22
C LEU A 76 -2.52 -10.11 10.45
N LYS A 77 -2.61 -8.97 11.15
CA LYS A 77 -1.71 -8.61 12.26
C LYS A 77 -1.53 -9.70 13.33
N PRO A 78 -2.58 -10.38 13.82
CA PRO A 78 -2.44 -11.46 14.81
C PRO A 78 -1.65 -12.68 14.29
N LEU A 79 -1.60 -12.89 12.97
CA LEU A 79 -0.91 -14.00 12.32
C LEU A 79 0.60 -13.77 12.19
N LEU A 80 1.09 -12.56 12.48
CA LEU A 80 2.49 -12.16 12.29
C LEU A 80 3.37 -12.37 13.53
N HIS A 81 2.91 -13.16 14.49
CA HIS A 81 3.69 -13.59 15.67
C HIS A 81 4.42 -12.45 16.42
N GLY A 82 3.78 -11.29 16.54
CA GLY A 82 4.33 -10.13 17.26
C GLY A 82 5.31 -9.26 16.48
N ALA A 83 5.40 -9.42 15.15
CA ALA A 83 6.08 -8.44 14.29
C ALA A 83 5.43 -7.05 14.39
N ARG A 84 6.23 -6.00 14.22
CA ARG A 84 5.72 -4.64 13.97
C ARG A 84 4.95 -4.66 12.67
N PHE A 85 3.86 -3.90 12.60
CA PHE A 85 2.94 -3.97 11.47
C PHE A 85 2.34 -2.60 11.17
N SER A 86 2.37 -2.21 9.91
CA SER A 86 1.72 -1.01 9.38
C SER A 86 1.12 -1.28 8.01
N THR A 87 0.11 -0.51 7.64
CA THR A 87 -0.39 -0.38 6.27
C THR A 87 0.39 0.70 5.54
N ALA A 88 0.37 0.66 4.21
CA ALA A 88 0.86 1.72 3.33
C ALA A 88 0.05 1.76 2.03
N TYR A 89 0.04 2.91 1.38
CA TYR A 89 -0.78 3.17 0.20
C TYR A 89 0.04 3.75 -0.96
N ASN A 90 -0.10 3.16 -2.14
CA ASN A 90 0.63 3.63 -3.34
C ASN A 90 0.25 5.07 -3.72
N GLU A 91 -1.02 5.42 -3.53
CA GLU A 91 -1.63 6.61 -4.14
C GLU A 91 -2.78 7.12 -3.27
N PHE A 92 -3.06 8.42 -3.34
CA PHE A 92 -4.24 9.10 -2.77
C PHE A 92 -4.54 8.89 -1.29
N CYS A 93 -3.76 8.11 -0.53
CA CYS A 93 -3.92 7.86 0.89
C CYS A 93 -2.55 7.88 1.59
N THR A 94 -2.57 8.03 2.92
CA THR A 94 -1.42 7.93 3.82
C THR A 94 -1.61 6.82 4.84
N PRO A 95 -0.53 6.21 5.36
CA PRO A 95 0.87 6.53 5.07
C PRO A 95 1.35 6.04 3.70
N THR A 96 2.33 6.72 3.11
CA THR A 96 3.08 6.18 1.96
C THR A 96 3.96 5.01 2.40
N LEU A 97 4.52 4.25 1.45
CA LEU A 97 5.46 3.17 1.78
C LEU A 97 6.70 3.71 2.51
N GLY A 98 7.28 4.81 2.03
CA GLY A 98 8.34 5.53 2.73
C GLY A 98 7.95 5.93 4.16
N GLU A 99 6.82 6.62 4.35
CA GLU A 99 6.37 7.04 5.69
C GLU A 99 6.19 5.84 6.63
N ALA A 100 5.62 4.75 6.15
CA ALA A 100 5.40 3.53 6.94
C ALA A 100 6.73 2.84 7.34
N ILE A 101 7.68 2.73 6.41
CA ILE A 101 9.01 2.14 6.68
C ILE A 101 9.78 3.01 7.66
N GLU A 102 9.79 4.33 7.45
CA GLU A 102 10.50 5.28 8.30
C GLU A 102 9.99 5.24 9.74
N GLN A 103 8.67 5.16 9.92
CA GLN A 103 8.08 5.00 11.23
C GLN A 103 8.50 3.68 11.89
N GLN A 104 8.49 2.56 11.18
CA GLN A 104 8.93 1.28 11.75
C GLN A 104 10.42 1.29 12.13
N ILE A 105 11.28 1.94 11.33
CA ILE A 105 12.70 2.12 11.64
C ILE A 105 12.86 2.96 12.90
N ALA A 106 12.13 4.07 13.02
CA ALA A 106 12.11 4.91 14.22
C ALA A 106 11.67 4.11 15.47
N ASP A 107 10.75 3.17 15.29
CA ASP A 107 10.27 2.26 16.33
C ASP A 107 11.22 1.05 16.59
N GLY A 108 12.40 1.04 15.99
CA GLY A 108 13.47 0.06 16.24
C GLY A 108 13.49 -1.16 15.33
N ALA A 109 12.70 -1.19 14.25
CA ALA A 109 12.77 -2.27 13.26
C ALA A 109 14.12 -2.26 12.53
N LYS A 110 14.68 -3.44 12.31
CA LYS A 110 15.94 -3.68 11.57
C LYS A 110 15.75 -4.59 10.36
N GLU A 111 14.64 -5.32 10.32
CA GLU A 111 14.25 -6.19 9.22
C GLU A 111 12.79 -5.90 8.89
N ILE A 112 12.51 -5.35 7.71
CA ILE A 112 11.15 -5.00 7.29
C ILE A 112 10.83 -5.75 6.00
N THR A 113 9.74 -6.51 6.03
CA THR A 113 9.18 -7.17 4.84
C THR A 113 7.97 -6.38 4.35
N VAL A 114 8.04 -5.93 3.11
CA VAL A 114 6.93 -5.30 2.39
C VAL A 114 6.19 -6.36 1.60
N ILE A 115 4.87 -6.39 1.71
CA ILE A 115 4.00 -7.28 0.95
C ILE A 115 2.83 -6.48 0.40
N SER A 116 2.35 -6.82 -0.80
CA SER A 116 1.27 -6.11 -1.48
C SER A 116 -0.01 -6.96 -1.56
N THR A 117 -1.18 -6.34 -1.63
CA THR A 117 -2.44 -7.04 -1.96
C THR A 117 -2.64 -7.28 -3.46
N MET A 118 -1.68 -6.88 -4.29
CA MET A 118 -1.70 -7.08 -5.75
C MET A 118 -1.15 -8.47 -6.09
N PHE A 119 -2.03 -9.47 -6.08
CA PHE A 119 -1.65 -10.89 -6.16
C PHE A 119 -1.12 -11.34 -7.53
N THR A 120 -1.48 -10.65 -8.60
CA THR A 120 -1.14 -11.03 -9.98
C THR A 120 -0.11 -10.08 -10.60
N PRO A 121 0.86 -10.59 -11.38
CA PRO A 121 1.80 -9.76 -12.13
C PRO A 121 1.13 -8.84 -13.17
N GLY A 122 1.88 -7.84 -13.65
CA GLY A 122 1.45 -6.94 -14.74
C GLY A 122 0.82 -5.61 -14.31
N GLY A 123 0.64 -5.38 -13.01
CA GLY A 123 0.24 -4.08 -12.47
C GLY A 123 1.45 -3.17 -12.23
N SER A 124 1.36 -1.88 -12.59
CA SER A 124 2.51 -0.95 -12.51
C SER A 124 3.05 -0.79 -11.10
N HIS A 125 2.17 -0.73 -10.09
CA HIS A 125 2.60 -0.50 -8.72
C HIS A 125 3.46 -1.63 -8.17
N SER A 126 3.03 -2.90 -8.32
CA SER A 126 3.78 -4.04 -7.79
C SER A 126 5.04 -4.34 -8.60
N GLU A 127 4.99 -4.14 -9.92
CA GLU A 127 6.07 -4.52 -10.83
C GLU A 127 7.19 -3.47 -10.89
N TYR A 128 6.86 -2.19 -10.75
CA TYR A 128 7.79 -1.09 -10.98
C TYR A 128 7.85 -0.10 -9.81
N GLU A 129 6.72 0.47 -9.38
CA GLU A 129 6.74 1.61 -8.45
C GLU A 129 7.22 1.21 -7.04
N ILE A 130 6.69 0.12 -6.48
CA ILE A 130 7.15 -0.40 -5.17
C ILE A 130 8.63 -0.82 -5.22
N PRO A 131 9.10 -1.61 -6.22
CA PRO A 131 10.52 -1.89 -6.38
C PRO A 131 11.43 -0.66 -6.47
N GLU A 132 11.03 0.38 -7.20
CA GLU A 132 11.76 1.64 -7.33
C GLU A 132 11.87 2.36 -5.98
N GLU A 133 10.75 2.57 -5.29
CA GLU A 133 10.73 3.20 -3.96
C GLU A 133 11.55 2.37 -2.94
N MET A 134 11.46 1.04 -3.00
CA MET A 134 12.27 0.14 -2.17
C MET A 134 13.76 0.25 -2.47
N ALA A 135 14.17 0.51 -3.71
CA ALA A 135 15.57 0.73 -4.06
C ALA A 135 16.11 2.04 -3.45
N GLU A 136 15.32 3.12 -3.50
CA GLU A 136 15.66 4.39 -2.86
C GLU A 136 15.77 4.25 -1.34
N LEU A 137 14.81 3.58 -0.71
CA LEU A 137 14.79 3.36 0.74
C LEU A 137 15.97 2.51 1.22
N ARG A 138 16.39 1.51 0.43
CA ARG A 138 17.60 0.71 0.74
C ARG A 138 18.87 1.55 0.71
N GLN A 139 18.97 2.50 -0.21
CA GLN A 139 20.11 3.43 -0.25
C GLN A 139 20.09 4.39 0.94
N LYS A 140 18.89 4.87 1.32
CA LYS A 140 18.70 5.77 2.45
C LYS A 140 18.98 5.10 3.81
N TYR A 141 18.66 3.81 3.95
CA TYR A 141 18.76 3.06 5.20
C TYR A 141 19.60 1.77 5.07
N PRO A 142 20.93 1.87 4.84
CA PRO A 142 21.78 0.69 4.61
C PRO A 142 21.93 -0.23 5.83
N GLY A 143 21.55 0.23 7.03
CA GLY A 143 21.56 -0.56 8.26
C GLY A 143 20.29 -1.38 8.52
N VAL A 144 19.30 -1.32 7.61
CA VAL A 144 18.00 -1.99 7.73
C VAL A 144 17.81 -2.93 6.56
N THR A 145 17.47 -4.18 6.83
CA THR A 145 17.15 -5.17 5.80
C THR A 145 15.73 -4.92 5.28
N LEU A 146 15.59 -4.49 4.03
CA LEU A 146 14.31 -4.28 3.37
C LEU A 146 14.05 -5.36 2.32
N THR A 147 13.07 -6.21 2.59
CA THR A 147 12.65 -7.31 1.70
C THR A 147 11.32 -6.95 1.05
N TYR A 148 11.20 -7.15 -0.27
CA TYR A 148 9.92 -7.08 -0.96
C TYR A 148 9.45 -8.51 -1.28
N ALA A 149 8.35 -8.93 -0.67
CA ALA A 149 7.79 -10.28 -0.80
C ALA A 149 6.86 -10.36 -2.04
N TRP A 150 7.47 -10.31 -3.22
CA TRP A 150 6.80 -10.34 -4.52
C TRP A 150 7.79 -10.88 -5.58
N PRO A 151 7.35 -11.60 -6.64
CA PRO A 151 5.96 -11.96 -6.98
C PRO A 151 5.37 -13.05 -6.07
N PHE A 152 4.04 -13.16 -6.08
CA PHE A 152 3.33 -14.25 -5.42
C PHE A 152 3.51 -15.56 -6.17
N ASP A 153 3.53 -16.67 -5.43
CA ASP A 153 3.36 -18.01 -6.00
C ASP A 153 1.92 -18.17 -6.49
N LEU A 154 1.74 -18.27 -7.82
CA LEU A 154 0.43 -18.33 -8.43
C LEU A 154 -0.32 -19.63 -8.14
N ASP A 155 0.38 -20.73 -7.83
CA ASP A 155 -0.27 -21.96 -7.40
C ASP A 155 -0.95 -21.74 -6.04
N LYS A 156 -0.31 -21.00 -5.13
CA LYS A 156 -0.88 -20.62 -3.83
C LYS A 156 -2.04 -19.63 -3.94
N VAL A 157 -1.95 -18.67 -4.87
CA VAL A 157 -3.07 -17.77 -5.14
C VAL A 157 -4.26 -18.55 -5.71
N ALA A 158 -4.03 -19.50 -6.62
CA ALA A 158 -5.07 -20.35 -7.17
C ALA A 158 -5.72 -21.25 -6.11
N GLU A 159 -4.92 -21.87 -5.22
CA GLU A 159 -5.41 -22.62 -4.06
C GLU A 159 -6.32 -21.77 -3.17
N MET A 160 -5.89 -20.55 -2.79
CA MET A 160 -6.70 -19.62 -1.99
C MET A 160 -8.05 -19.29 -2.66
N LEU A 161 -8.06 -19.06 -3.98
CA LEU A 161 -9.28 -18.78 -4.72
C LEU A 161 -10.19 -20.02 -4.78
N CYS A 162 -9.62 -21.22 -4.91
CA CYS A 162 -10.38 -22.47 -4.90
C CYS A 162 -11.06 -22.71 -3.54
N GLU A 163 -10.31 -22.57 -2.44
CA GLU A 163 -10.84 -22.71 -1.07
C GLU A 163 -11.99 -21.71 -0.80
N HIS A 164 -11.92 -20.50 -1.38
CA HIS A 164 -13.00 -19.55 -1.28
C HIS A 164 -14.24 -19.96 -2.09
N LEU A 165 -14.06 -20.48 -3.31
CA LEU A 165 -15.15 -20.92 -4.18
C LEU A 165 -15.94 -22.09 -3.57
N GLU A 166 -15.27 -23.03 -2.92
CA GLU A 166 -15.91 -24.19 -2.27
C GLU A 166 -17.00 -23.77 -1.26
N GLN A 167 -16.82 -22.63 -0.58
CA GLN A 167 -17.80 -22.10 0.39
C GLN A 167 -19.14 -21.70 -0.24
N PHE A 168 -19.17 -21.45 -1.56
CA PHE A 168 -20.37 -21.07 -2.31
C PHE A 168 -20.96 -22.22 -3.11
N GLN A 169 -20.25 -23.34 -3.24
CA GLN A 169 -20.74 -24.53 -3.95
C GLN A 169 -21.68 -25.36 -3.07
N ASP A 170 -21.44 -25.39 -1.76
CA ASP A 170 -22.26 -26.13 -0.79
C ASP A 170 -23.47 -25.34 -0.24
N ASN A 171 -23.56 -24.04 -0.56
CA ASN A 171 -24.71 -23.18 -0.25
C ASN A 171 -24.91 -22.18 -1.40
N PRO A 172 -25.76 -22.48 -2.40
CA PRO A 172 -26.05 -21.52 -3.46
C PRO A 172 -26.75 -20.30 -2.85
N VAL A 173 -26.01 -19.20 -2.72
CA VAL A 173 -26.59 -17.91 -2.38
C VAL A 173 -27.25 -17.37 -3.64
N GLY A 174 -28.58 -17.51 -3.69
CA GLY A 174 -29.47 -16.96 -4.71
C GLY A 174 -30.78 -16.53 -4.06
#